data_AF-A0A8X8FQW2-F1
#
_entry.id   AF-A0A8X8FQW2-F1
#
_cell.length_a   1.000
_cell.length_b   1.000
_cell.length_c   1.000
_cell.angle_alpha   90.00
_cell.angle_beta   90.00
_cell.angle_gamma   90.00
#
_symmetry.space_group_name_H-M   'P 1'
#
loop_
_entity.id
_entity.type
_entity.pdbx_description
1 polymer ?
#
loop_
_entity_poly.entity_id
_entity_poly.type
_entity_poly.pdbx_seq_one_letter_code
_entity_poly.pdbx_strand_id
1 'polypeptide(L)'
;MNDLSADIIHRLERCELELQASCGCLKALEYGLRAVIAAHPDPATLASLWSQVLPEVADQHSGNANSTPLYDAAFQHALATLTEQIEATTDRDEKDD
;
A
#
# COMPACT_ATOMS: atom_id res chain seq x y z
N MET A 1 34.52 -11.93 -22.06
CA MET A 1 33.87 -12.39 -20.82
C MET A 1 33.65 -11.26 -19.80
N ASN A 2 34.37 -10.13 -19.86
CA ASN A 2 34.20 -9.00 -18.91
C ASN A 2 33.06 -8.03 -19.28
N ASP A 3 32.70 -7.93 -20.56
CA ASP A 3 31.71 -6.95 -21.06
C ASP A 3 30.26 -7.31 -20.67
N LEU A 4 29.90 -8.60 -20.76
CA LEU A 4 28.60 -9.10 -20.30
C LEU A 4 28.41 -8.94 -18.79
N SER A 5 29.48 -9.15 -18.01
CA SER A 5 29.42 -8.96 -16.56
C SER A 5 29.22 -7.49 -16.19
N ALA A 6 29.86 -6.56 -16.90
CA ALA A 6 29.67 -5.14 -16.68
C ALA A 6 28.24 -4.68 -17.03
N ASP A 7 27.66 -5.16 -18.13
CA ASP A 7 26.26 -4.87 -18.49
C ASP A 7 25.27 -5.38 -17.43
N ILE A 8 25.45 -6.61 -16.94
CA ILE A 8 24.58 -7.18 -15.90
C ILE A 8 24.66 -6.36 -14.61
N ILE A 9 25.86 -5.95 -14.19
CA ILE A 9 26.04 -5.12 -12.99
C ILE A 9 25.30 -3.79 -13.15
N HIS A 10 25.48 -3.09 -14.27
CA HIS A 10 24.80 -1.81 -14.49
C HIS A 10 23.27 -1.94 -14.51
N ARG A 11 22.74 -3.03 -15.09
CA ARG A 11 21.29 -3.28 -15.09
C ARG A 11 20.75 -3.59 -13.70
N LEU A 12 21.53 -4.29 -12.87
CA LEU A 12 21.18 -4.55 -11.47
C LEU A 12 21.20 -3.25 -10.66
N GLU A 13 22.25 -2.43 -10.77
CA GLU A 13 22.33 -1.14 -10.09
C GLU A 13 21.15 -0.23 -10.46
N ARG A 14 20.79 -0.17 -11.76
CA ARG A 14 19.61 0.60 -12.19
C ARG A 14 18.31 0.05 -11.58
N CYS A 15 18.15 -1.27 -11.56
CA CYS A 15 16.99 -1.92 -10.95
C CYS A 15 16.88 -1.62 -9.46
N GLU A 16 18.01 -1.67 -8.73
CA GLU A 16 18.08 -1.36 -7.30
C GLU A 16 17.72 0.11 -7.02
N LEU A 17 18.21 1.05 -7.85
CA LEU A 17 17.88 2.46 -7.74
C LEU A 17 16.39 2.73 -8.00
N GLU A 18 15.82 2.12 -9.05
CA GLU A 18 14.39 2.25 -9.37
C GLU A 18 13.51 1.64 -8.27
N LEU A 19 13.92 0.50 -7.70
CA LEU A 19 13.24 -0.12 -6.57
C LEU A 19 13.29 0.79 -5.34
N GLN A 20 14.45 1.36 -5.02
CA GLN A 20 14.59 2.28 -3.88
C GLN A 20 13.74 3.54 -4.05
N ALA A 21 13.69 4.11 -5.26
CA ALA A 21 12.83 5.25 -5.56
C ALA A 21 11.34 4.90 -5.40
N SER A 22 10.93 3.73 -5.88
CA SER A 22 9.56 3.23 -5.75
C SER A 22 9.16 3.03 -4.28
N CYS A 23 10.05 2.43 -3.47
CA CYS A 23 9.86 2.30 -2.03
C CYS A 23 9.73 3.66 -1.33
N GLY A 24 10.54 4.66 -1.72
CA GLY A 24 10.42 6.02 -1.21
C GLY A 24 9.08 6.66 -1.54
N CYS A 25 8.60 6.50 -2.77
CA CYS A 25 7.29 6.97 -3.21
C CYS A 25 6.16 6.31 -2.40
N LEU A 26 6.18 4.98 -2.26
CA LEU A 26 5.20 4.24 -1.47
C LEU A 26 5.15 4.73 -0.02
N LYS A 27 6.31 4.98 0.61
CA LYS A 27 6.35 5.52 1.97
C LYS A 27 5.77 6.93 2.08
N ALA A 28 6.03 7.79 1.10
CA ALA A 28 5.43 9.13 1.08
C ALA A 28 3.90 9.05 0.96
N LEU A 29 3.39 8.17 0.09
CA LEU A 29 1.95 7.94 -0.06
C LEU A 29 1.32 7.38 1.22
N GLU A 30 1.99 6.43 1.88
CA GLU A 30 1.56 5.87 3.16
C GLU A 30 1.42 6.96 4.25
N TYR A 31 2.40 7.86 4.38
CA TYR A 31 2.31 8.97 5.32
C TYR A 31 1.21 9.97 4.96
N GLY A 32 1.05 10.29 3.67
CA GLY A 32 -0.02 11.16 3.19
C GLY A 32 -1.40 10.58 3.51
N LEU A 33 -1.59 9.29 3.24
CA LEU A 33 -2.86 8.61 3.51
C LEU A 33 -3.16 8.54 5.01
N ARG A 34 -2.17 8.26 5.85
CA ARG A 34 -2.32 8.33 7.32
C ARG A 34 -2.79 9.71 7.79
N ALA A 35 -2.20 10.77 7.24
CA ALA A 35 -2.60 12.13 7.58
C ALA A 35 -4.05 12.43 7.16
N VAL A 36 -4.46 11.95 5.98
CA VAL A 36 -5.84 12.09 5.48
C VAL A 36 -6.84 11.31 6.35
N ILE A 37 -6.55 10.05 6.68
CA ILE A 37 -7.39 9.23 7.55
C ILE A 37 -7.54 9.91 8.92
N ALA A 38 -6.43 10.34 9.52
CA ALA A 38 -6.43 10.93 10.85
C ALA A 38 -7.18 12.28 10.94
N ALA A 39 -7.26 13.02 9.83
CA ALA A 39 -7.91 14.33 9.73
C ALA A 39 -9.29 14.27 9.05
N HIS A 40 -9.82 13.07 8.75
CA HIS A 40 -11.11 12.94 8.08
C HIS A 40 -12.23 13.43 8.99
N PRO A 41 -13.14 14.32 8.51
CA PRO A 41 -14.15 14.95 9.34
C PRO A 41 -15.30 14.01 9.75
N ASP A 42 -15.44 12.86 9.07
CA ASP A 42 -16.45 11.84 9.36
C ASP A 42 -15.82 10.43 9.24
N PRO A 43 -15.20 9.93 10.31
CA PRO A 43 -14.52 8.64 10.32
C PRO A 43 -15.45 7.46 10.01
N ALA A 44 -16.71 7.53 10.43
CA ALA A 44 -17.70 6.47 10.20
C ALA A 44 -18.05 6.32 8.70
N THR A 45 -18.24 7.44 8.00
CA THR A 45 -18.44 7.41 6.54
C THR A 45 -17.21 6.87 5.82
N LEU A 46 -15.99 7.23 6.26
CA LEU A 46 -14.76 6.69 5.68
C LEU A 46 -14.66 5.17 5.87
N ALA A 47 -14.98 4.65 7.05
CA ALA A 47 -15.02 3.21 7.32
C ALA A 47 -16.05 2.48 6.45
N SER A 48 -17.24 3.07 6.30
CA SER A 48 -18.29 2.53 5.43
C SER A 48 -17.83 2.45 3.97
N LEU A 49 -17.25 3.52 3.44
CA LEU A 49 -16.70 3.56 2.08
C LEU A 49 -15.58 2.54 1.90
N TRP A 50 -14.65 2.45 2.86
CA TRP A 50 -13.55 1.49 2.82
C TRP A 50 -14.06 0.04 2.72
N SER A 51 -15.08 -0.33 3.52
CA SER A 51 -15.68 -1.66 3.48
C SER A 51 -16.31 -2.02 2.12
N GLN A 52 -16.80 -1.01 1.38
CA GLN A 52 -17.40 -1.19 0.06
C GLN A 52 -16.35 -1.33 -1.04
N VAL A 53 -15.17 -0.71 -0.87
CA VAL A 53 -14.07 -0.72 -1.83
C VAL A 53 -13.23 -2.00 -1.72
N LEU A 54 -13.09 -2.58 -0.53
CA LEU A 54 -12.27 -3.79 -0.32
C LEU A 54 -12.60 -4.96 -1.26
N PRO A 55 -13.89 -5.31 -1.53
CA PRO A 55 -14.23 -6.35 -2.49
C PRO A 55 -13.79 -6.02 -3.92
N GLU A 56 -13.98 -4.77 -4.36
CA GLU A 56 -13.55 -4.34 -5.71
C GLU A 56 -12.03 -4.44 -5.86
N VAL A 57 -11.30 -4.06 -4.82
CA VAL A 57 -9.83 -4.18 -4.78
C VAL A 57 -9.39 -5.66 -4.84
N ALA A 58 -10.07 -6.54 -4.10
CA ALA A 58 -9.79 -7.97 -4.15
C ALA A 58 -10.08 -8.58 -5.53
N ASP A 59 -11.18 -8.19 -6.17
CA ASP A 59 -11.55 -8.64 -7.51
C ASP A 59 -10.52 -8.20 -8.55
N GLN A 60 -10.13 -6.92 -8.53
CA GLN A 60 -9.09 -6.39 -9.43
C GLN A 60 -7.74 -7.06 -9.22
N HIS A 61 -7.39 -7.39 -7.97
CA HIS A 61 -6.12 -8.05 -7.63
C HIS A 61 -6.09 -9.53 -8.06
N SER A 62 -7.22 -10.24 -7.91
CA SER A 62 -7.33 -11.67 -8.27
C SER A 62 -7.10 -11.97 -9.76
N GLY A 63 -7.31 -10.98 -10.63
CA GLY A 63 -7.09 -11.09 -12.07
C GLY A 63 -5.63 -10.95 -12.52
N ASN A 64 -4.70 -10.65 -11.62
CA ASN A 64 -3.30 -10.42 -11.97
C ASN A 64 -2.52 -11.74 -12.09
N ALA A 65 -2.46 -12.31 -13.29
CA ALA A 65 -1.76 -13.56 -13.59
C ALA A 65 -0.24 -13.54 -13.29
N ASN A 66 0.34 -12.36 -13.00
CA ASN A 66 1.76 -12.18 -12.73
C ASN A 66 2.06 -11.87 -11.25
N SER A 67 1.09 -12.04 -10.34
CA SER A 67 1.35 -11.84 -8.91
C SER A 67 2.26 -12.95 -8.36
N THR A 68 3.17 -12.56 -7.47
CA THR A 68 3.99 -13.52 -6.71
C THR A 68 3.40 -13.67 -5.31
N PRO A 69 3.60 -14.81 -4.63
CA PRO A 69 3.12 -14.99 -3.26
C PRO A 69 3.61 -13.89 -2.30
N LEU A 70 4.82 -13.35 -2.52
CA LEU A 70 5.35 -12.24 -1.74
C LEU A 70 4.59 -10.93 -2.00
N TYR A 71 4.28 -10.65 -3.26
CA TYR A 71 3.47 -9.49 -3.65
C TYR A 71 2.07 -9.58 -3.02
N ASP A 72 1.41 -10.74 -3.11
CA ASP A 72 0.08 -10.95 -2.54
C ASP A 72 0.08 -10.78 -1.02
N ALA A 73 1.07 -11.37 -0.33
CA ALA A 73 1.20 -11.22 1.12
C ALA A 73 1.44 -9.75 1.54
N ALA A 74 2.33 -9.04 0.84
CA ALA A 74 2.60 -7.63 1.12
C ALA A 74 1.37 -6.75 0.86
N PHE A 75 0.62 -7.03 -0.21
CA PHE A 75 -0.60 -6.33 -0.55
C PHE A 75 -1.70 -6.54 0.51
N GLN A 76 -1.95 -7.79 0.90
CA GLN A 76 -2.92 -8.11 1.95
C GLN A 76 -2.54 -7.49 3.30
N HIS A 77 -1.24 -7.49 3.64
CA HIS A 77 -0.75 -6.84 4.85
C HIS A 77 -0.98 -5.32 4.83
N ALA A 78 -0.76 -4.66 3.69
CA ALA A 78 -1.03 -3.24 3.54
C ALA A 78 -2.53 -2.93 3.69
N LEU A 79 -3.41 -3.74 3.09
CA LEU A 79 -4.87 -3.59 3.25
C LEU A 79 -5.31 -3.75 4.71
N ALA A 80 -4.82 -4.78 5.39
CA ALA A 80 -5.11 -5.00 6.82
C ALA A 80 -4.68 -3.79 7.67
N THR A 81 -3.48 -3.27 7.42
CA THR A 81 -2.95 -2.08 8.13
C THR A 81 -3.82 -0.84 7.92
N LEU A 82 -4.37 -0.64 6.72
CA LEU A 82 -5.27 0.47 6.42
C LEU A 82 -6.63 0.30 7.11
N THR A 83 -7.18 -0.91 7.09
CA THR A 83 -8.42 -1.24 7.83
C THR A 83 -8.27 -0.92 9.31
N GLU A 84 -7.19 -1.38 9.95
CA GLU A 84 -6.93 -1.11 11.37
C GLU A 84 -6.84 0.40 11.68
N GLN A 85 -6.21 1.19 10.80
CA GLN A 85 -6.09 2.64 10.99
C GLN A 85 -7.43 3.37 10.85
N ILE A 86 -8.26 2.96 9.89
CA ILE A 86 -9.58 3.56 9.68
C ILE A 86 -10.51 3.21 10.85
N GLU A 87 -10.53 1.95 11.28
CA GLU A 87 -11.31 1.52 12.45
C GLU A 87 -10.87 2.25 13.72
N ALA A 88 -9.56 2.42 13.93
CA ALA A 88 -9.04 3.16 15.08
C ALA A 88 -9.46 4.65 15.09
N THR A 89 -9.70 5.26 13.93
CA THR A 89 -10.23 6.64 13.88
C THR A 89 -11.70 6.71 14.25
N THR A 90 -12.50 5.71 13.89
CA THR A 90 -13.91 5.60 14.29
C THR A 90 -14.04 5.39 15.80
N ASP A 91 -13.26 4.47 16.36
CA ASP A 91 -13.21 4.19 17.82
C ASP A 91 -12.83 5.42 18.67
N ARG A 92 -12.11 6.37 18.09
CA ARG A 92 -11.73 7.63 18.75
C ARG A 92 -12.88 8.63 18.72
N ASP A 93 -13.55 8.76 17.58
CA ASP A 93 -14.69 9.64 17.38
C ASP A 93 -15.84 9.26 18.34
N GLU A 94 -16.14 7.97 18.46
CA GLU A 94 -17.16 7.44 19.38
C GLU A 94 -16.85 7.67 20.88
N LYS A 95 -15.60 7.94 21.25
CA LYS A 95 -15.21 8.23 22.64
C LYS A 95 -15.22 9.72 22.97
N ASP A 96 -15.21 10.57 21.96
CA ASP A 96 -15.18 12.03 22.11
C ASP A 96 -16.60 12.66 22.06
N ASP A 97 -17.62 11.89 21.63
CA ASP A 97 -19.07 12.20 21.68
C ASP A 97 -19.75 11.77 23.01
#